data_AF-A0A7C6N1P6-F1
#
_entry.id   AF-A0A7C6N1P6-F1
#
_cell.length_a   1.000
_cell.length_b   1.000
_cell.length_c   1.000
_cell.angle_alpha   90.00
_cell.angle_beta   90.00
_cell.angle_gamma   90.00
#
_symmetry.space_group_name_H-M   'P 1'
#
loop_
_entity.id
_entity.type
_entity.pdbx_description
1 polymer ?
#
loop_
_entity_poly.entity_id
_entity_poly.type
_entity_poly.pdbx_seq_one_letter_code
_entity_poly.pdbx_strand_id
1 'polypeptide(L)'
;MSKLTKLILMIAASVIVVSLSIALIVTSSKKTTLSFVTNYDEVVESIKGKRGEELELPSLSRVGYNFLGWFLDKDLIEKANLDKFPKSDMKLYAGWELIHFEVIYELDGGINNNDNPNTITIIDEVTLNNPSKTGWTFVGWYDNKNLSGNKIEKINKGTSNNIKLYAAWTTDANIDYQAIWNEARQTWYIKVTVPGEDLDQDSIASIEMVKKAGQLLDAPVALTPDTDKVLWFGVADLDGYLNKKENGEYVYRVVRKDGSIYTFSFTYENEKVEGIVGYFAAYVDYDAVWNEARQTWYIKVTVPGEDLDQDSIASIEMVKKAGQLLDAPVVLTPDTDKVLW
;
A
#
# COMPACT_ATOMS: atom_id res chain seq x y z
N MET A 1 -93.41 -1.62 -55.69
CA MET A 1 -92.06 -2.07 -56.06
C MET A 1 -92.17 -3.23 -57.04
N SER A 2 -91.55 -3.14 -58.22
CA SER A 2 -91.66 -4.20 -59.24
C SER A 2 -90.79 -5.39 -58.85
N LYS A 3 -91.14 -6.61 -59.32
CA LYS A 3 -90.31 -7.82 -59.12
C LYS A 3 -88.86 -7.61 -59.60
N LEU A 4 -88.67 -6.74 -60.59
CA LEU A 4 -87.36 -6.34 -61.11
C LEU A 4 -86.55 -5.50 -60.09
N THR A 5 -87.20 -4.62 -59.33
CA THR A 5 -86.54 -3.81 -58.30
C THR A 5 -86.05 -4.66 -57.11
N LYS A 6 -86.78 -5.73 -56.75
CA LYS A 6 -86.35 -6.67 -55.69
C LYS A 6 -85.20 -7.59 -56.14
N LEU A 7 -85.15 -7.99 -57.41
CA LEU A 7 -84.08 -8.82 -57.96
C LEU A 7 -82.76 -8.04 -58.09
N ILE A 8 -82.81 -6.78 -58.51
CA ILE A 8 -81.64 -5.89 -58.59
C ILE A 8 -81.08 -5.59 -57.18
N LEU A 9 -81.93 -5.42 -56.17
CA LEU A 9 -81.50 -5.22 -54.78
C LEU A 9 -80.87 -6.48 -54.15
N MET A 10 -81.36 -7.68 -54.49
CA MET A 10 -80.76 -8.94 -54.02
C MET A 10 -79.37 -9.19 -54.65
N ILE A 11 -79.21 -8.95 -55.96
CA ILE A 11 -77.92 -9.14 -56.63
C ILE A 11 -76.90 -8.10 -56.15
N ALA A 12 -77.32 -6.86 -55.89
CA ALA A 12 -76.45 -5.84 -55.30
C ALA A 12 -76.02 -6.18 -53.86
N ALA A 13 -76.92 -6.73 -53.04
CA ALA A 13 -76.58 -7.16 -51.68
C ALA A 13 -75.63 -8.37 -51.66
N SER A 14 -75.75 -9.30 -52.61
CA SER A 14 -74.83 -10.46 -52.71
C SER A 14 -73.43 -10.07 -53.17
N VAL A 15 -73.31 -9.14 -54.12
CA VAL A 15 -72.01 -8.66 -54.62
C VAL A 15 -71.31 -7.78 -53.58
N ILE A 16 -72.07 -6.99 -52.79
CA ILE A 16 -71.52 -6.16 -51.71
C ILE A 16 -71.01 -6.98 -50.52
N VAL A 17 -71.68 -8.09 -50.17
CA VAL A 17 -71.22 -9.00 -49.10
C VAL A 17 -69.98 -9.81 -49.52
N VAL A 18 -69.84 -10.14 -50.81
CA VAL A 18 -68.62 -10.80 -51.33
C VAL A 18 -67.47 -9.80 -51.50
N SER A 19 -67.73 -8.52 -51.83
CA SER A 19 -66.68 -7.50 -51.87
C SER A 19 -66.25 -7.00 -50.47
N LEU A 20 -67.13 -7.03 -49.45
CA LEU A 20 -66.75 -6.72 -48.07
C LEU A 20 -65.96 -7.87 -47.41
N SER A 21 -66.15 -9.11 -47.84
CA SER A 21 -65.35 -10.25 -47.35
C SER A 21 -63.99 -10.39 -48.06
N ILE A 22 -63.80 -9.75 -49.22
CA ILE A 22 -62.50 -9.67 -49.90
C ILE A 22 -61.72 -8.41 -49.52
N ALA A 23 -62.38 -7.33 -49.09
CA ALA A 23 -61.72 -6.14 -48.54
C ALA A 23 -61.40 -6.21 -47.03
N LEU A 24 -61.78 -7.30 -46.35
CA LEU A 24 -61.30 -7.65 -45.00
C LEU A 24 -60.22 -8.74 -45.03
N ILE A 25 -59.51 -8.89 -46.16
CA ILE A 25 -58.12 -9.34 -46.15
C ILE A 25 -57.25 -8.09 -46.26
N VAL A 26 -57.49 -7.09 -45.39
CA VAL A 26 -56.33 -6.44 -44.79
C VAL A 26 -55.72 -7.58 -43.98
N THR A 27 -54.68 -8.20 -44.54
CA THR A 27 -53.85 -9.13 -43.81
C THR A 27 -53.46 -8.46 -42.50
N SER A 28 -54.18 -8.76 -41.42
CA SER A 28 -53.68 -8.64 -40.07
C SER A 28 -52.57 -9.68 -39.99
N SER A 29 -51.44 -9.37 -40.62
CA SER A 29 -50.21 -10.11 -40.53
C SER A 29 -49.87 -10.14 -39.05
N LYS A 30 -50.07 -11.29 -38.42
CA LYS A 30 -49.74 -11.52 -37.02
C LYS A 30 -48.31 -11.01 -36.78
N LYS A 31 -48.17 -10.01 -35.90
CA LYS A 31 -46.86 -9.51 -35.50
C LYS A 31 -46.21 -10.53 -34.57
N THR A 32 -44.91 -10.70 -34.72
CA THR A 32 -44.04 -11.50 -33.89
C THR A 32 -43.33 -10.60 -32.90
N THR A 33 -43.21 -11.05 -31.65
CA THR A 33 -42.48 -10.36 -30.58
C THR A 33 -41.14 -11.04 -30.32
N LEU A 34 -40.06 -10.26 -30.33
CA LEU A 34 -38.76 -10.69 -29.82
C LEU A 34 -38.54 -10.07 -28.45
N SER A 35 -38.28 -10.91 -27.46
CA SER A 35 -37.92 -10.51 -26.09
C SER A 35 -36.45 -10.79 -25.84
N PHE A 36 -35.82 -9.97 -25.00
CA PHE A 36 -34.39 -10.00 -24.78
C PHE A 36 -34.09 -10.26 -23.30
N VAL A 37 -33.17 -11.20 -23.05
CA VAL A 37 -32.57 -11.43 -21.75
C VAL A 37 -31.12 -11.03 -21.86
N THR A 38 -30.78 -9.90 -21.25
CA THR A 38 -29.44 -9.32 -21.32
C THR A 38 -28.40 -10.11 -20.53
N ASN A 39 -28.83 -10.99 -19.61
CA ASN A 39 -27.94 -11.69 -18.68
C ASN A 39 -27.09 -10.73 -17.81
N TYR A 40 -27.60 -9.51 -17.57
CA TYR A 40 -27.18 -8.55 -16.53
C TYR A 40 -28.35 -7.61 -16.19
N ASP A 41 -28.12 -6.59 -15.36
CA ASP A 41 -29.19 -5.78 -14.77
C ASP A 41 -29.90 -4.81 -15.75
N GLU A 42 -29.42 -4.67 -16.98
CA GLU A 42 -30.07 -3.81 -17.97
C GLU A 42 -31.26 -4.51 -18.63
N VAL A 43 -32.36 -3.78 -18.82
CA VAL A 43 -33.55 -4.29 -19.50
C VAL A 43 -33.60 -3.71 -20.91
N VAL A 44 -33.74 -4.58 -21.90
CA VAL A 44 -33.94 -4.18 -23.30
C VAL A 44 -35.40 -4.42 -23.67
N GLU A 45 -36.04 -3.39 -24.22
CA GLU A 45 -37.44 -3.48 -24.64
C GLU A 45 -37.64 -4.52 -25.75
N SER A 46 -38.79 -5.21 -25.71
CA SER A 46 -39.15 -6.14 -26.78
C SER A 46 -39.46 -5.41 -28.08
N ILE A 47 -39.02 -5.96 -29.21
CA ILE A 47 -39.35 -5.45 -30.54
C ILE A 47 -40.43 -6.29 -31.21
N LYS A 48 -41.28 -5.65 -32.02
CA LYS A 48 -42.44 -6.29 -32.66
C LYS A 48 -42.52 -5.94 -34.15
N GLY A 49 -42.66 -6.94 -35.01
CA GLY A 49 -42.72 -6.77 -36.46
C GLY A 49 -43.47 -7.89 -37.16
N LYS A 50 -43.87 -7.69 -38.42
CA LYS A 50 -44.53 -8.72 -39.21
C LYS A 50 -43.49 -9.73 -39.70
N ARG A 51 -43.87 -11.00 -39.75
CA ARG A 51 -43.01 -12.06 -40.30
C ARG A 51 -42.39 -11.64 -41.65
N GLY A 52 -41.06 -11.75 -41.75
CA GLY A 52 -40.32 -11.46 -42.97
C GLY A 52 -39.99 -9.98 -43.20
N GLU A 53 -40.47 -9.06 -42.35
CA GLU A 53 -39.94 -7.69 -42.28
C GLU A 53 -38.49 -7.71 -41.83
N GLU A 54 -37.71 -6.76 -42.31
CA GLU A 54 -36.32 -6.54 -41.93
C GLU A 54 -36.21 -6.30 -40.42
N LEU A 55 -35.15 -6.86 -39.83
CA LEU A 55 -34.91 -6.88 -38.40
C LEU A 55 -33.45 -6.57 -38.14
N GLU A 56 -33.21 -5.55 -37.33
CA GLU A 56 -31.91 -5.30 -36.72
C GLU A 56 -32.00 -5.60 -35.22
N LEU A 57 -31.09 -6.45 -34.75
CA LEU A 57 -30.99 -6.74 -33.33
C LEU A 57 -30.21 -5.63 -32.62
N PRO A 58 -30.63 -5.22 -31.40
CA PRO A 58 -29.90 -4.20 -30.65
C PRO A 58 -28.49 -4.68 -30.33
N SER A 59 -27.51 -3.78 -30.48
CA SER A 59 -26.17 -3.97 -29.95
C SER A 59 -26.10 -3.41 -28.52
N LEU A 60 -25.41 -4.12 -27.63
CA LEU A 60 -25.29 -3.74 -26.22
C LEU A 60 -23.83 -3.44 -25.86
N SER A 61 -23.64 -2.61 -24.83
CA SER A 61 -22.33 -2.26 -24.29
C SER A 61 -22.33 -2.49 -22.79
N ARG A 62 -21.31 -3.20 -22.30
CA ARG A 62 -21.11 -3.49 -20.88
C ARG A 62 -19.63 -3.32 -20.55
N VAL A 63 -19.30 -2.41 -19.63
CA VAL A 63 -17.91 -2.10 -19.27
C VAL A 63 -17.19 -3.38 -18.83
N GLY A 64 -16.03 -3.67 -19.43
CA GLY A 64 -15.25 -4.87 -19.13
C GLY A 64 -15.71 -6.15 -19.83
N TYR A 65 -16.66 -6.09 -20.76
CA TYR A 65 -17.15 -7.24 -21.52
C TYR A 65 -17.28 -6.98 -23.01
N ASN A 66 -16.95 -7.98 -23.82
CA ASN A 66 -17.27 -8.02 -25.25
C ASN A 66 -18.69 -8.57 -25.43
N PHE A 67 -19.52 -7.87 -26.19
CA PHE A 67 -20.83 -8.38 -26.59
C PHE A 67 -20.66 -9.38 -27.74
N LEU A 68 -20.94 -10.66 -27.45
CA LEU A 68 -20.80 -11.74 -28.45
C LEU A 68 -22.00 -11.81 -29.41
N GLY A 69 -23.10 -11.14 -29.08
CA GLY A 69 -24.36 -11.16 -29.81
C GLY A 69 -25.48 -11.87 -29.05
N TRP A 70 -26.58 -12.13 -29.75
CA TRP A 70 -27.77 -12.79 -29.22
C TRP A 70 -27.75 -14.30 -29.53
N PHE A 71 -28.31 -15.11 -28.62
CA PHE A 71 -28.41 -16.56 -28.70
C PHE A 71 -29.86 -17.02 -28.54
N LEU A 72 -30.20 -18.16 -29.13
CA LEU A 72 -31.56 -18.74 -29.12
C LEU A 72 -31.88 -19.47 -27.81
N ASP A 73 -30.84 -19.87 -27.08
CA ASP A 73 -30.93 -20.61 -25.84
C ASP A 73 -30.17 -19.92 -24.71
N LYS A 74 -30.58 -20.23 -23.48
CA LYS A 74 -30.00 -19.66 -22.26
C LYS A 74 -28.57 -20.15 -21.98
N ASP A 75 -28.18 -21.27 -22.56
CA ASP A 75 -26.87 -21.91 -22.36
C ASP A 75 -25.84 -21.37 -23.40
N LEU A 76 -26.28 -20.42 -24.24
CA LEU A 76 -25.48 -19.69 -25.22
C LEU A 76 -24.81 -20.60 -26.26
N ILE A 77 -25.51 -21.66 -26.68
CA ILE A 77 -24.99 -22.65 -27.63
C ILE A 77 -25.25 -22.21 -29.08
N GLU A 78 -26.48 -21.81 -29.39
CA GLU A 78 -26.90 -21.47 -30.75
C GLU A 78 -27.04 -19.96 -30.93
N LYS A 79 -26.13 -19.36 -31.71
CA LYS A 79 -26.14 -17.93 -32.00
C LYS A 79 -27.33 -17.56 -32.92
N ALA A 80 -28.04 -16.50 -32.56
CA ALA A 80 -29.13 -15.96 -33.35
C ALA A 80 -28.60 -15.22 -34.57
N ASN A 81 -28.91 -15.72 -35.76
CA ASN A 81 -28.61 -15.07 -37.05
C ASN A 81 -29.93 -14.69 -37.72
N LEU A 82 -30.55 -13.61 -37.24
CA LEU A 82 -31.84 -13.13 -37.74
C LEU A 82 -31.66 -11.77 -38.41
N ASP A 83 -31.97 -11.69 -39.71
CA ASP A 83 -32.08 -10.47 -40.50
C ASP A 83 -33.55 -10.06 -40.74
N LYS A 84 -34.49 -10.94 -40.35
CA LYS A 84 -35.94 -10.76 -40.50
C LYS A 84 -36.73 -11.29 -39.31
N PHE A 85 -37.91 -10.73 -39.10
CA PHE A 85 -38.83 -11.20 -38.06
C PHE A 85 -39.26 -12.67 -38.29
N PRO A 86 -39.14 -13.53 -37.26
CA PRO A 86 -39.44 -14.96 -37.36
C PRO A 86 -40.95 -15.25 -37.38
N LYS A 87 -41.31 -16.53 -37.55
CA LYS A 87 -42.71 -16.97 -37.67
C LYS A 87 -43.48 -16.93 -36.34
N SER A 88 -42.78 -16.95 -35.22
CA SER A 88 -43.34 -17.03 -33.87
C SER A 88 -42.49 -16.23 -32.91
N ASP A 89 -43.11 -15.83 -31.79
CA ASP A 89 -42.44 -15.12 -30.72
C ASP A 89 -41.23 -15.91 -30.21
N MET A 90 -40.18 -15.18 -29.84
CA MET A 90 -38.93 -15.78 -29.40
C MET A 90 -38.26 -14.94 -28.33
N LYS A 91 -37.49 -15.61 -27.50
CA LYS A 91 -36.65 -15.01 -26.47
C LYS A 91 -35.20 -15.21 -26.87
N LEU A 92 -34.43 -14.13 -26.86
CA LEU A 92 -33.01 -14.12 -27.19
C LEU A 92 -32.20 -13.80 -25.94
N TYR A 93 -31.01 -14.40 -25.83
CA TYR A 93 -30.12 -14.28 -24.67
C TYR A 93 -28.80 -13.66 -25.09
N ALA A 94 -28.35 -12.61 -24.40
CA ALA A 94 -27.10 -11.94 -24.71
C ALA A 94 -25.89 -12.77 -24.23
N GLY A 95 -24.91 -12.96 -25.09
CA GLY A 95 -23.62 -13.55 -24.74
C GLY A 95 -22.58 -12.48 -24.42
N TRP A 96 -21.81 -12.72 -23.36
CA TRP A 96 -20.77 -11.81 -22.87
C TRP A 96 -19.47 -12.57 -22.63
N GLU A 97 -18.35 -11.96 -23.02
CA GLU A 97 -17.00 -12.46 -22.73
C GLU A 97 -16.24 -11.39 -21.94
N LEU A 98 -15.50 -11.79 -20.89
CA LEU A 98 -14.68 -10.87 -20.11
C LEU A 98 -13.52 -10.32 -20.95
N ILE A 99 -13.35 -9.01 -20.92
CA ILE A 99 -12.16 -8.36 -21.47
C ILE A 99 -11.02 -8.52 -20.46
N HIS A 100 -9.86 -8.95 -20.96
CA HIS A 100 -8.63 -9.00 -20.18
C HIS A 100 -7.82 -7.73 -20.43
N PHE A 101 -7.45 -7.05 -19.36
CA PHE A 101 -6.62 -5.85 -19.34
C PHE A 101 -5.21 -6.21 -18.90
N GLU A 102 -4.21 -5.68 -19.59
CA GLU A 102 -2.80 -5.94 -19.27
C GLU A 102 -2.37 -5.22 -17.99
N VAL A 103 -1.51 -5.86 -17.22
CA VAL A 103 -0.80 -5.26 -16.09
C VAL A 103 0.70 -5.31 -16.38
N ILE A 104 1.31 -4.14 -16.51
CA ILE A 104 2.72 -3.97 -16.85
C ILE A 104 3.49 -3.49 -15.62
N TYR A 105 4.60 -4.15 -15.30
CA TYR A 105 5.46 -3.81 -14.17
C TYR A 105 6.80 -3.26 -14.66
N GLU A 106 7.08 -2.00 -14.35
CA GLU A 106 8.35 -1.32 -14.60
C GLU A 106 9.22 -1.45 -13.34
N LEU A 107 10.15 -2.41 -13.38
CA LEU A 107 10.92 -2.85 -12.22
C LEU A 107 12.25 -2.12 -12.04
N ASP A 108 12.67 -1.30 -13.01
CA ASP A 108 13.97 -0.63 -13.02
C ASP A 108 15.14 -1.62 -12.78
N GLY A 109 15.14 -2.74 -13.51
CA GLY A 109 16.14 -3.81 -13.38
C GLY A 109 15.92 -4.79 -12.23
N GLY A 110 14.82 -4.67 -11.48
CA GLY A 110 14.36 -5.70 -10.54
C GLY A 110 13.68 -6.90 -11.22
N ILE A 111 13.25 -7.85 -10.39
CA ILE A 111 12.53 -9.08 -10.74
C ILE A 111 11.15 -9.03 -10.08
N ASN A 112 10.08 -9.24 -10.87
CA ASN A 112 8.73 -9.25 -10.32
C ASN A 112 8.48 -10.50 -9.47
N ASN A 113 7.51 -10.41 -8.57
CA ASN A 113 6.96 -11.59 -7.93
C ASN A 113 6.12 -12.40 -8.95
N ASN A 114 6.30 -13.72 -9.00
CA ASN A 114 5.57 -14.60 -9.93
C ASN A 114 4.06 -14.67 -9.66
N ASP A 115 3.62 -14.34 -8.44
CA ASP A 115 2.20 -14.34 -8.07
C ASP A 115 1.47 -13.05 -8.50
N ASN A 116 2.22 -12.04 -8.98
CA ASN A 116 1.62 -10.84 -9.57
C ASN A 116 1.11 -11.16 -10.99
N PRO A 117 -0.18 -10.91 -11.30
CA PRO A 117 -0.76 -11.26 -12.59
C PRO A 117 -0.31 -10.30 -13.69
N ASN A 118 -0.18 -10.81 -14.92
CA ASN A 118 0.09 -10.00 -16.12
C ASN A 118 -1.20 -9.51 -16.79
N THR A 119 -2.36 -10.06 -16.40
CA THR A 119 -3.67 -9.66 -16.91
C THR A 119 -4.71 -9.72 -15.80
N ILE A 120 -5.67 -8.82 -15.84
CA ILE A 120 -6.85 -8.82 -14.96
C ILE A 120 -8.12 -8.64 -15.77
N THR A 121 -9.26 -8.95 -15.18
CA THR A 121 -10.60 -8.64 -15.68
C THR A 121 -11.30 -7.67 -14.72
N ILE A 122 -12.44 -7.12 -15.15
CA ILE A 122 -13.20 -6.16 -14.33
C ILE A 122 -13.70 -6.73 -13.00
N ILE A 123 -13.77 -8.05 -12.86
CA ILE A 123 -14.26 -8.72 -11.64
C ILE A 123 -13.14 -9.07 -10.64
N ASP A 124 -11.88 -8.96 -11.04
CA ASP A 124 -10.73 -9.37 -10.23
C ASP A 124 -10.37 -8.32 -9.19
N GLU A 125 -9.85 -8.78 -8.06
CA GLU A 125 -9.19 -7.95 -7.05
C GLU A 125 -7.83 -8.58 -6.75
N VAL A 126 -6.76 -7.78 -6.82
CA VAL A 126 -5.38 -8.27 -6.74
C VAL A 126 -4.64 -7.49 -5.68
N THR A 127 -4.13 -8.17 -4.66
CA THR A 127 -3.12 -7.60 -3.75
C THR A 127 -1.75 -7.75 -4.40
N LEU A 128 -1.01 -6.65 -4.51
CA LEU A 128 0.30 -6.63 -5.16
C LEU A 128 1.38 -7.15 -4.22
N ASN A 129 2.15 -8.12 -4.69
CA ASN A 129 3.31 -8.64 -3.98
C ASN A 129 4.55 -7.81 -4.26
N ASN A 130 5.48 -7.80 -3.29
CA ASN A 130 6.74 -7.07 -3.41
C ASN A 130 7.65 -7.76 -4.45
N PRO A 131 8.20 -7.00 -5.41
CA PRO A 131 9.28 -7.46 -6.28
C PRO A 131 10.61 -7.50 -5.51
N SER A 132 11.64 -8.07 -6.12
CA SER A 132 13.02 -8.04 -5.59
C SER A 132 13.97 -7.30 -6.53
N LYS A 133 14.96 -6.62 -5.97
CA LYS A 133 16.07 -6.02 -6.73
C LYS A 133 17.31 -6.07 -5.86
N THR A 134 18.31 -6.83 -6.30
CA THR A 134 19.51 -7.10 -5.52
C THR A 134 20.19 -5.80 -5.09
N GLY A 135 20.29 -5.57 -3.77
CA GLY A 135 20.87 -4.35 -3.19
C GLY A 135 19.95 -3.21 -2.87
N TRP A 136 18.66 -3.39 -3.11
CA TRP A 136 17.68 -2.33 -2.94
C TRP A 136 16.54 -2.84 -2.08
N THR A 137 16.01 -1.97 -1.23
CA THR A 137 14.75 -2.23 -0.53
C THR A 137 13.61 -1.74 -1.40
N PHE A 138 12.59 -2.59 -1.58
CA PHE A 138 11.35 -2.19 -2.24
C PHE A 138 10.58 -1.21 -1.35
N VAL A 139 10.27 -0.02 -1.89
CA VAL A 139 9.54 1.03 -1.19
C VAL A 139 8.04 0.92 -1.44
N GLY A 140 7.62 0.56 -2.65
CA GLY A 140 6.21 0.47 -3.03
C GLY A 140 5.98 0.54 -4.54
N TRP A 141 4.76 0.18 -4.96
CA TRP A 141 4.31 0.35 -6.35
C TRP A 141 3.66 1.71 -6.53
N TYR A 142 3.86 2.32 -7.70
CA TYR A 142 3.25 3.61 -8.09
C TYR A 142 2.66 3.51 -9.49
N ASP A 143 1.66 4.33 -9.80
CA ASP A 143 1.02 4.40 -11.12
C ASP A 143 1.74 5.36 -12.09
N ASN A 144 2.85 5.97 -11.65
CA ASN A 144 3.59 6.96 -12.42
C ASN A 144 5.10 6.79 -12.28
N LYS A 145 5.81 7.11 -13.35
CA LYS A 145 7.28 7.02 -13.43
C LYS A 145 8.00 7.95 -12.44
N ASN A 146 7.36 9.02 -12.00
CA ASN A 146 7.93 9.97 -11.04
C ASN A 146 7.85 9.47 -9.59
N LEU A 147 7.27 8.28 -9.35
CA LEU A 147 7.15 7.64 -8.03
C LEU A 147 6.51 8.57 -6.98
N SER A 148 5.50 9.32 -7.40
CA SER A 148 4.81 10.33 -6.60
C SER A 148 3.40 9.90 -6.23
N GLY A 149 2.85 10.49 -5.16
CA GLY A 149 1.50 10.17 -4.69
C GLY A 149 1.47 8.97 -3.73
N ASN A 150 0.31 8.32 -3.66
CA ASN A 150 0.10 7.19 -2.75
C ASN A 150 0.61 5.88 -3.37
N LYS A 151 1.13 5.00 -2.52
CA LYS A 151 1.51 3.64 -2.93
C LYS A 151 0.27 2.86 -3.37
N ILE A 152 0.42 2.04 -4.39
CA ILE A 152 -0.59 1.11 -4.87
C ILE A 152 -0.32 -0.24 -4.22
N GLU A 153 -1.19 -0.66 -3.31
CA GLU A 153 -1.09 -1.96 -2.63
C GLU A 153 -1.96 -3.02 -3.31
N LYS A 154 -2.99 -2.58 -4.03
CA LYS A 154 -3.96 -3.45 -4.69
C LYS A 154 -4.52 -2.85 -5.97
N ILE A 155 -4.89 -3.73 -6.90
CA ILE A 155 -5.75 -3.42 -8.03
C ILE A 155 -7.17 -3.78 -7.62
N ASN A 156 -8.06 -2.79 -7.58
CA ASN A 156 -9.42 -2.98 -7.09
C ASN A 156 -10.32 -3.59 -8.17
N LYS A 157 -11.33 -4.33 -7.71
CA LYS A 157 -12.46 -4.75 -8.54
C LYS A 157 -13.11 -3.55 -9.23
N GLY A 158 -13.47 -3.73 -10.50
CA GLY A 158 -14.02 -2.66 -11.34
C GLY A 158 -13.00 -1.98 -12.25
N THR A 159 -11.70 -2.32 -12.12
CA THR A 159 -10.68 -1.80 -13.03
C THR A 159 -10.96 -2.27 -14.47
N SER A 160 -10.99 -1.32 -15.41
CA SER A 160 -11.49 -1.54 -16.78
C SER A 160 -10.56 -1.00 -17.86
N ASN A 161 -9.26 -0.93 -17.55
CA ASN A 161 -8.22 -0.44 -18.42
C ASN A 161 -6.89 -1.15 -18.10
N ASN A 162 -5.96 -1.11 -19.05
CA ASN A 162 -4.60 -1.58 -18.81
C ASN A 162 -3.94 -0.75 -17.71
N ILE A 163 -3.13 -1.40 -16.89
CA ILE A 163 -2.42 -0.80 -15.76
C ILE A 163 -0.92 -0.86 -16.03
N LYS A 164 -0.23 0.20 -15.64
CA LYS A 164 1.23 0.24 -15.61
C LYS A 164 1.70 0.68 -14.23
N LEU A 165 2.43 -0.19 -13.55
CA LEU A 165 2.98 0.03 -12.21
C LEU A 165 4.49 0.20 -12.27
N TYR A 166 5.03 1.08 -11.44
CA TYR A 166 6.44 1.39 -11.34
C TYR A 166 6.93 1.03 -9.93
N ALA A 167 7.97 0.22 -9.84
CA ALA A 167 8.59 -0.15 -8.57
C ALA A 167 9.49 0.99 -8.08
N ALA A 168 9.28 1.43 -6.84
CA ALA A 168 10.20 2.33 -6.15
C ALA A 168 11.19 1.54 -5.30
N TRP A 169 12.44 1.98 -5.33
CA TRP A 169 13.57 1.33 -4.68
C TRP A 169 14.35 2.35 -3.84
N THR A 170 14.92 1.93 -2.72
CA THR A 170 15.85 2.75 -1.94
C THR A 170 17.09 1.97 -1.49
N THR A 171 18.21 2.69 -1.37
CA THR A 171 19.44 2.26 -0.69
C THR A 171 19.58 2.88 0.70
N ASP A 172 18.54 3.53 1.21
CA ASP A 172 18.53 4.08 2.55
C ASP A 172 18.36 2.96 3.58
N ALA A 173 19.25 2.94 4.56
CA ALA A 173 19.15 2.06 5.71
C ALA A 173 18.05 2.55 6.66
N ASN A 174 17.36 1.59 7.29
CA ASN A 174 16.37 1.90 8.31
C ASN A 174 17.07 2.10 9.66
N ILE A 175 16.73 3.17 10.38
CA ILE A 175 17.31 3.49 11.69
C ILE A 175 16.24 3.33 12.75
N ASP A 176 16.53 2.55 13.79
CA ASP A 176 15.79 2.56 15.05
C ASP A 176 16.58 3.39 16.05
N TYR A 177 16.06 4.58 16.36
CA TYR A 177 16.70 5.57 17.20
C TYR A 177 16.56 5.29 18.72
N GLN A 178 15.95 4.17 19.10
CA GLN A 178 15.97 3.72 20.50
C GLN A 178 17.37 3.26 20.89
N ALA A 179 18.03 4.04 21.75
CA ALA A 179 19.39 3.76 22.18
C ALA A 179 19.42 2.59 23.18
N ILE A 180 20.38 1.69 22.98
CA ILE A 180 20.62 0.54 23.84
C ILE A 180 22.03 0.62 24.41
N TRP A 181 22.13 0.45 25.73
CA TRP A 181 23.40 0.45 26.44
C TRP A 181 24.21 -0.81 26.16
N ASN A 182 25.50 -0.65 25.82
CA ASN A 182 26.46 -1.74 25.75
C ASN A 182 27.51 -1.58 26.86
N GLU A 183 27.41 -2.42 27.89
CA GLU A 183 28.28 -2.37 29.07
C GLU A 183 29.77 -2.61 28.72
N ALA A 184 30.06 -3.59 27.87
CA ALA A 184 31.43 -3.95 27.49
C ALA A 184 32.15 -2.83 26.73
N ARG A 185 31.40 -2.02 25.97
CA ARG A 185 31.93 -0.91 25.16
C ARG A 185 31.71 0.46 25.79
N GLN A 186 31.05 0.52 26.94
CA GLN A 186 30.67 1.74 27.65
C GLN A 186 30.09 2.82 26.70
N THR A 187 29.20 2.42 25.80
CA THR A 187 28.69 3.27 24.72
C THR A 187 27.22 2.92 24.46
N TRP A 188 26.39 3.93 24.22
CA TRP A 188 25.02 3.74 23.74
C TRP A 188 25.00 3.61 22.23
N TYR A 189 24.22 2.65 21.73
CA TYR A 189 24.10 2.35 20.32
C TYR A 189 22.66 2.47 19.84
N ILE A 190 22.48 3.01 18.65
CA ILE A 190 21.23 2.86 17.89
C ILE A 190 21.40 1.77 16.84
N LYS A 191 20.29 1.19 16.40
CA LYS A 191 20.29 0.09 15.45
C LYS A 191 20.10 0.62 14.03
N VAL A 192 21.02 0.30 13.14
CA VAL A 192 20.91 0.59 11.70
C VAL A 192 20.75 -0.73 10.95
N THR A 193 19.70 -0.83 10.15
CA THR A 193 19.39 -2.01 9.33
C THR A 193 19.74 -1.74 7.88
N VAL A 194 20.73 -2.47 7.38
CA VAL A 194 21.18 -2.39 6.00
C VAL A 194 20.04 -2.78 5.05
N PRO A 195 19.79 -2.03 3.96
CA PRO A 195 18.70 -2.31 3.02
C PRO A 195 19.01 -3.50 2.09
N GLY A 196 17.97 -4.07 1.50
CA GLY A 196 18.07 -5.17 0.53
C GLY A 196 18.06 -6.58 1.14
N GLU A 197 18.78 -7.51 0.51
CA GLU A 197 18.84 -8.94 0.85
C GLU A 197 19.76 -9.24 2.04
N ASP A 198 19.58 -10.40 2.68
CA ASP A 198 20.39 -10.87 3.82
C ASP A 198 21.87 -10.93 3.43
N LEU A 199 22.73 -10.41 4.32
CA LEU A 199 24.17 -10.39 4.08
C LEU A 199 24.79 -11.65 4.68
N ASP A 200 25.55 -12.37 3.87
CA ASP A 200 26.41 -13.41 4.40
C ASP A 200 27.60 -12.84 5.16
N GLN A 201 28.29 -13.72 5.89
CA GLN A 201 29.41 -13.35 6.76
C GLN A 201 30.54 -12.64 6.01
N ASP A 202 30.80 -13.00 4.75
CA ASP A 202 31.83 -12.36 3.92
C ASP A 202 31.41 -10.94 3.53
N SER A 203 30.14 -10.77 3.16
CA SER A 203 29.57 -9.47 2.82
C SER A 203 29.58 -8.54 4.03
N ILE A 204 29.22 -9.04 5.20
CA ILE A 204 29.29 -8.32 6.49
C ILE A 204 30.73 -7.87 6.79
N ALA A 205 31.71 -8.74 6.57
CA ALA A 205 33.12 -8.42 6.79
C ALA A 205 33.68 -7.38 5.80
N SER A 206 33.02 -7.18 4.66
CA SER A 206 33.44 -6.22 3.62
C SER A 206 32.90 -4.80 3.82
N ILE A 207 32.07 -4.56 4.83
CA ILE A 207 31.42 -3.26 5.02
C ILE A 207 32.46 -2.20 5.38
N GLU A 208 32.48 -1.14 4.58
CA GLU A 208 33.39 -0.01 4.76
C GLU A 208 32.64 1.32 4.68
N MET A 209 32.91 2.22 5.61
CA MET A 209 32.42 3.61 5.55
C MET A 209 33.22 4.39 4.52
N VAL A 210 32.54 5.13 3.65
CA VAL A 210 33.15 5.99 2.61
C VAL A 210 32.80 7.46 2.78
N LYS A 211 31.74 7.78 3.52
CA LYS A 211 31.32 9.14 3.86
C LYS A 211 30.92 9.23 5.33
N LYS A 212 31.37 10.27 6.01
CA LYS A 212 31.10 10.55 7.42
C LYS A 212 30.50 11.96 7.54
N ALA A 213 29.30 12.07 8.09
CA ALA A 213 28.61 13.36 8.30
C ALA A 213 28.62 14.27 7.05
N GLY A 214 28.35 13.69 5.87
CA GLY A 214 28.34 14.39 4.59
C GLY A 214 29.70 14.59 3.93
N GLN A 215 30.81 14.29 4.60
CA GLN A 215 32.17 14.43 4.05
C GLN A 215 32.71 13.09 3.54
N LEU A 216 33.23 13.07 2.31
CA LEU A 216 33.91 11.90 1.76
C LEU A 216 35.21 11.66 2.52
N LEU A 217 35.50 10.38 2.81
CA LEU A 217 36.74 9.97 3.46
C LEU A 217 37.85 9.78 2.43
N ASP A 218 39.08 10.16 2.76
CA ASP A 218 40.26 9.96 1.91
C ASP A 218 40.55 8.48 1.62
N ALA A 219 40.19 7.62 2.57
CA ALA A 219 40.19 6.17 2.42
C ALA A 219 38.98 5.54 3.14
N PRO A 220 38.40 4.46 2.61
CA PRO A 220 37.34 3.73 3.28
C PRO A 220 37.78 3.20 4.65
N VAL A 221 36.88 3.23 5.62
CA VAL A 221 37.13 2.71 6.98
C VAL A 221 36.36 1.41 7.16
N ALA A 222 37.08 0.30 7.30
CA ALA A 222 36.50 -1.01 7.58
C ALA A 222 35.78 -1.02 8.92
N LEU A 223 34.62 -1.68 8.94
CA LEU A 223 33.83 -1.88 10.14
C LEU A 223 33.78 -3.35 10.47
N THR A 224 33.52 -3.66 11.74
CA THR A 224 33.14 -5.01 12.16
C THR A 224 31.71 -4.92 12.67
N PRO A 225 30.71 -5.21 11.82
CA PRO A 225 29.33 -5.28 12.26
C PRO A 225 29.19 -6.40 13.30
N ASP A 226 28.32 -6.23 14.30
CA ASP A 226 28.17 -7.25 15.34
C ASP A 226 27.40 -8.49 14.82
N THR A 227 26.43 -8.32 13.91
CA THR A 227 25.59 -9.39 13.34
C THR A 227 25.06 -9.02 11.94
N ASP A 228 24.44 -10.00 11.23
CA ASP A 228 23.66 -9.93 9.97
C ASP A 228 23.53 -8.54 9.26
N LYS A 229 22.31 -8.04 8.98
CA LYS A 229 22.07 -6.69 8.43
C LYS A 229 22.20 -5.57 9.45
N VAL A 230 22.68 -5.85 10.66
CA VAL A 230 22.56 -4.91 11.78
C VAL A 230 23.91 -4.28 12.08
N LEU A 231 24.00 -2.99 11.79
CA LEU A 231 25.07 -2.14 12.26
C LEU A 231 24.64 -1.45 13.55
N TRP A 232 25.34 -1.73 14.64
CA TRP A 232 25.20 -0.94 15.87
C TRP A 232 26.02 0.34 15.74
N PHE A 233 25.32 1.47 15.71
CA PHE A 233 25.91 2.78 15.52
C PHE A 233 26.04 3.50 16.87
N GLY A 234 27.28 3.62 17.37
CA GLY A 234 27.56 4.18 18.69
C GLY A 234 27.41 5.71 18.71
N VAL A 235 26.44 6.20 19.48
CA VAL A 235 25.96 7.58 19.47
C VAL A 235 26.30 8.37 20.74
N ALA A 236 26.34 7.74 21.91
CA ALA A 236 26.63 8.42 23.18
C ALA A 236 27.66 7.68 24.05
N ASP A 237 28.34 8.42 24.92
CA ASP A 237 29.25 7.87 25.94
C ASP A 237 28.51 7.33 27.17
N LEU A 238 29.26 6.87 28.18
CA LEU A 238 28.71 6.35 29.44
C LEU A 238 27.74 7.32 30.13
N ASP A 239 27.99 8.62 30.01
CA ASP A 239 27.20 9.65 30.68
C ASP A 239 25.93 10.02 29.89
N GLY A 240 25.80 9.49 28.67
CA GLY A 240 24.64 9.73 27.80
C GLY A 240 24.80 10.96 26.89
N TYR A 241 25.99 11.58 26.83
CA TYR A 241 26.22 12.70 25.93
C TYR A 241 26.36 12.21 24.48
N LEU A 242 25.53 12.77 23.60
CA LEU A 242 25.53 12.49 22.15
C LEU A 242 26.70 13.17 21.42
N ASN A 243 27.93 12.81 21.82
CA ASN A 243 29.19 13.42 21.35
C ASN A 243 30.03 12.48 20.47
N LYS A 244 29.60 11.23 20.25
CA LYS A 244 30.36 10.22 19.49
C LYS A 244 30.26 10.38 17.98
N LYS A 245 29.22 11.09 17.50
CA LYS A 245 28.86 11.22 16.08
C LYS A 245 28.33 12.61 15.79
N GLU A 246 28.66 13.11 14.61
CA GLU A 246 28.13 14.37 14.07
C GLU A 246 26.89 14.08 13.22
N ASN A 247 25.92 15.00 13.28
CA ASN A 247 24.74 14.94 12.41
C ASN A 247 25.14 15.00 10.93
N GLY A 248 24.41 14.27 10.10
CA GLY A 248 24.60 14.27 8.65
C GLY A 248 24.62 12.88 8.05
N GLU A 249 24.97 12.83 6.77
CA GLU A 249 24.89 11.61 5.96
C GLU A 249 26.10 10.69 6.19
N TYR A 250 25.83 9.43 6.48
CA TYR A 250 26.82 8.36 6.54
C TYR A 250 26.57 7.41 5.36
N VAL A 251 27.63 7.13 4.60
CA VAL A 251 27.55 6.25 3.42
C VAL A 251 28.56 5.12 3.58
N TYR A 252 28.09 3.92 3.28
CA TYR A 252 28.85 2.69 3.39
C TYR A 252 28.83 1.98 2.05
N ARG A 253 29.92 1.27 1.75
CA ARG A 253 30.01 0.34 0.63
C ARG A 253 30.13 -1.08 1.16
N VAL A 254 29.59 -2.03 0.41
CA VAL A 254 29.61 -3.45 0.73
C VAL A 254 29.95 -4.23 -0.54
N VAL A 255 30.82 -5.22 -0.42
CA VAL A 255 31.14 -6.18 -1.47
C VAL A 255 30.35 -7.46 -1.20
N ARG A 256 29.48 -7.86 -2.12
CA ARG A 256 28.73 -9.10 -2.01
C ARG A 256 29.58 -10.31 -2.33
N LYS A 257 29.08 -11.49 -1.97
CA LYS A 257 29.67 -12.79 -2.33
C LYS A 257 29.83 -13.02 -3.83
N ASP A 258 28.97 -12.45 -4.66
CA ASP A 258 29.10 -12.51 -6.13
C ASP A 258 30.12 -11.49 -6.68
N GLY A 259 30.76 -10.70 -5.80
CA GLY A 259 31.73 -9.66 -6.14
C GLY A 259 31.10 -8.31 -6.51
N SER A 260 29.76 -8.21 -6.59
CA SER A 260 29.10 -6.95 -6.86
C SER A 260 29.21 -5.98 -5.69
N ILE A 261 29.36 -4.70 -5.98
CA ILE A 261 29.47 -3.64 -4.98
C ILE A 261 28.15 -2.88 -4.93
N TYR A 262 27.67 -2.58 -3.73
CA TYR A 262 26.60 -1.62 -3.53
C TYR A 262 26.91 -0.68 -2.38
N THR A 263 26.19 0.45 -2.36
CA THR A 263 26.25 1.45 -1.31
C THR A 263 24.91 1.54 -0.61
N PHE A 264 24.96 1.79 0.70
CA PHE A 264 23.79 2.20 1.46
C PHE A 264 24.13 3.45 2.27
N SER A 265 23.10 4.23 2.58
CA SER A 265 23.23 5.50 3.28
C SER A 265 22.20 5.64 4.38
N PHE A 266 22.48 6.49 5.35
CA PHE A 266 21.47 7.01 6.25
C PHE A 266 21.89 8.38 6.76
N THR A 267 20.91 9.18 7.17
CA THR A 267 21.17 10.48 7.81
C THR A 267 21.04 10.32 9.32
N TYR A 268 22.11 10.62 10.05
CA TYR A 268 22.06 10.63 11.50
C TYR A 268 21.64 12.01 12.00
N GLU A 269 20.70 12.01 12.95
CA GLU A 269 20.14 13.20 13.60
C GLU A 269 20.06 12.91 15.09
N ASN A 270 20.94 13.54 15.86
CA ASN A 270 21.04 13.33 17.31
C ASN A 270 19.74 13.62 18.07
N GLU A 271 18.96 14.60 17.61
CA GLU A 271 17.67 14.99 18.19
C GLU A 271 16.59 13.91 18.14
N LYS A 272 16.76 12.89 17.28
CA LYS A 272 15.85 11.76 17.19
C LYS A 272 16.20 10.61 18.14
N VAL A 273 17.38 10.64 18.76
CA VAL A 273 17.82 9.55 19.66
C VAL A 273 17.02 9.57 20.95
N GLU A 274 16.43 8.44 21.30
CA GLU A 274 15.60 8.24 22.49
C GLU A 274 16.17 7.11 23.36
N GLY A 275 15.63 6.92 24.58
CA GLY A 275 15.98 5.79 25.45
C GLY A 275 17.31 5.91 26.20
N ILE A 276 18.05 7.01 26.06
CA ILE A 276 19.24 7.28 26.86
C ILE A 276 18.82 7.65 28.29
N VAL A 277 19.18 6.80 29.25
CA VAL A 277 19.09 7.13 30.67
C VAL A 277 20.42 7.76 31.07
N GLY A 278 20.48 9.08 31.01
CA GLY A 278 21.71 9.83 31.31
C GLY A 278 22.13 9.67 32.77
N TYR A 279 23.45 9.60 32.99
CA TYR A 279 24.01 9.88 34.31
C TYR A 279 24.26 11.38 34.38
N PHE A 280 23.34 12.10 35.01
CA PHE A 280 23.51 13.52 35.28
C PHE A 280 24.55 13.70 36.38
N ALA A 281 25.75 14.17 36.03
CA ALA A 281 26.73 14.61 37.01
C ALA A 281 26.14 15.82 37.75
N ALA A 282 25.80 15.63 39.04
CA ALA A 282 25.31 16.72 39.85
C ALA A 282 26.41 17.77 40.07
N TYR A 283 26.03 19.05 40.01
CA TYR A 283 26.91 20.15 40.40
C TYR A 283 26.99 20.22 41.92
N VAL A 284 28.19 20.12 42.45
CA VAL A 284 28.45 20.22 43.89
C VAL A 284 28.99 21.60 44.19
N ASP A 285 28.26 22.36 45.00
CA ASP A 285 28.76 23.59 45.60
C ASP A 285 29.53 23.22 46.87
N TYR A 286 30.85 23.32 46.82
CA TYR A 286 31.73 22.91 47.90
C TYR A 286 31.71 23.86 49.11
N ASP A 287 31.02 24.99 49.01
CA ASP A 287 30.78 25.85 50.16
C ASP A 287 29.72 25.21 51.07
N ALA A 288 30.14 24.79 52.26
CA ALA A 288 29.24 24.19 53.23
C ALA A 288 28.25 25.25 53.77
N VAL A 289 26.97 24.91 53.80
CA VAL A 289 25.91 25.76 54.34
C VAL A 289 25.41 25.15 55.64
N TRP A 290 25.33 25.97 56.69
CA TRP A 290 24.80 25.55 57.99
C TRP A 290 23.28 25.49 57.96
N ASN A 291 22.69 24.35 58.33
CA ASN A 291 21.25 24.23 58.52
C ASN A 291 20.93 24.27 60.02
N GLU A 292 20.32 25.37 60.47
CA GLU A 292 19.95 25.58 61.88
C GLU A 292 18.94 24.56 62.40
N ALA A 293 17.97 24.13 61.59
CA ALA A 293 16.92 23.20 62.02
C ALA A 293 17.48 21.80 62.29
N ARG A 294 18.52 21.40 61.54
CA ARG A 294 19.16 20.08 61.65
C ARG A 294 20.51 20.10 62.40
N GLN A 295 20.99 21.27 62.80
CA GLN A 295 22.26 21.48 63.51
C GLN A 295 23.43 20.77 62.82
N THR A 296 23.52 20.89 61.49
CA THR A 296 24.52 20.19 60.66
C THR A 296 24.89 21.05 59.44
N TRP A 297 26.15 20.92 59.01
CA TRP A 297 26.65 21.49 57.77
C TRP A 297 26.33 20.57 56.59
N TYR A 298 25.86 21.15 55.50
CA TYR A 298 25.51 20.43 54.28
C TYR A 298 26.22 21.03 53.07
N ILE A 299 26.38 20.23 52.01
CA ILE A 299 27.00 20.65 50.75
C ILE A 299 25.87 20.65 49.72
N LYS A 300 25.65 21.78 49.05
CA LYS A 300 24.56 21.88 48.09
C LYS A 300 24.90 21.08 46.84
N VAL A 301 24.08 20.08 46.52
CA VAL A 301 24.17 19.29 45.29
C VAL A 301 22.99 19.65 44.39
N THR A 302 23.27 20.10 43.18
CA THR A 302 22.29 20.49 42.16
C THR A 302 22.31 19.50 41.02
N VAL A 303 21.22 18.78 40.80
CA VAL A 303 21.10 17.85 39.67
C VAL A 303 20.74 18.65 38.41
N PRO A 304 21.49 18.51 37.29
CA PRO A 304 21.09 19.14 36.03
C PRO A 304 19.85 18.44 35.44
N GLY A 305 18.98 19.21 34.79
CA GLY A 305 17.74 18.71 34.20
C GLY A 305 16.54 19.62 34.45
N GLU A 306 15.35 19.13 34.14
CA GLU A 306 14.07 19.79 34.42
C GLU A 306 13.84 19.95 35.92
N ASP A 307 12.94 20.86 36.30
CA ASP A 307 12.47 20.99 37.69
C ASP A 307 11.79 19.68 38.09
N LEU A 308 12.26 19.07 39.18
CA LEU A 308 11.67 17.84 39.68
C LEU A 308 10.37 18.21 40.41
N ASP A 309 9.29 17.49 40.15
CA ASP A 309 8.08 17.59 40.95
C ASP A 309 8.25 16.91 42.32
N GLN A 310 7.30 17.14 43.24
CA GLN A 310 7.38 16.60 44.60
C GLN A 310 7.47 15.06 44.65
N ASP A 311 6.84 14.37 43.71
CA ASP A 311 6.85 12.90 43.66
C ASP A 311 8.21 12.39 43.19
N SER A 312 8.79 13.02 42.18
CA SER A 312 10.13 12.75 41.66
C SER A 312 11.20 12.99 42.72
N ILE A 313 11.08 14.11 43.44
CA ILE A 313 11.92 14.46 44.59
C ILE A 313 11.83 13.38 45.69
N ALA A 314 10.63 12.95 46.04
CA ALA A 314 10.40 11.92 47.08
C ALA A 314 10.95 10.54 46.69
N SER A 315 11.17 10.30 45.39
CA SER A 315 11.70 9.04 44.84
C SER A 315 13.24 9.00 44.74
N ILE A 316 13.95 10.08 45.12
CA ILE A 316 15.41 10.13 45.01
C ILE A 316 16.05 9.15 46.01
N GLU A 317 16.84 8.23 45.48
CA GLU A 317 17.57 7.23 46.27
C GLU A 317 19.08 7.29 46.01
N MET A 318 19.86 7.13 47.07
CA MET A 318 21.31 6.97 46.99
C MET A 318 21.65 5.50 46.76
N VAL A 319 22.39 5.20 45.70
CA VAL A 319 22.82 3.83 45.35
C VAL A 319 24.32 3.56 45.57
N LYS A 320 25.12 4.61 45.81
CA LYS A 320 26.58 4.52 46.04
C LYS A 320 27.04 5.57 47.04
N LYS A 321 27.92 5.20 47.98
CA LYS A 321 28.55 6.12 48.95
C LYS A 321 30.04 5.85 49.06
N ALA A 322 30.87 6.89 48.99
CA ALA A 322 32.33 6.82 49.20
C ALA A 322 33.01 5.63 48.49
N GLY A 323 32.71 5.44 47.20
CA GLY A 323 33.31 4.37 46.40
C GLY A 323 32.65 2.98 46.51
N GLN A 324 31.71 2.79 47.44
CA GLN A 324 31.04 1.51 47.68
C GLN A 324 29.57 1.56 47.22
N LEU A 325 29.13 0.53 46.48
CA LEU A 325 27.72 0.29 46.17
C LEU A 325 26.97 -0.09 47.44
N LEU A 326 25.77 0.45 47.62
CA LEU A 326 24.91 0.12 48.74
C LEU A 326 24.10 -1.13 48.41
N ASP A 327 23.91 -2.03 49.39
CA ASP A 327 23.15 -3.27 49.21
C ASP A 327 21.66 -3.02 48.93
N ALA A 328 21.15 -1.85 49.32
CA ALA A 328 19.84 -1.33 48.96
C ALA A 328 19.91 0.21 48.81
N PRO A 329 19.13 0.80 47.91
CA PRO A 329 19.06 2.24 47.78
C PRO A 329 18.60 2.90 49.09
N VAL A 330 19.20 4.03 49.44
CA VAL A 330 18.85 4.82 50.63
C VAL A 330 18.04 6.04 50.21
N VAL A 331 16.78 6.10 50.60
CA VAL A 331 15.89 7.25 50.35
C VAL A 331 16.52 8.51 50.92
N LEU A 332 16.71 9.54 50.09
CA LEU A 332 17.16 10.85 50.54
C LEU A 332 15.97 11.66 51.07
N THR A 333 16.23 12.56 52.02
CA THR A 333 15.23 13.54 52.47
C THR A 333 15.53 14.88 51.80
N PRO A 334 14.96 15.17 50.63
CA PRO A 334 15.20 16.41 49.90
C PRO A 334 14.59 17.63 50.61
N ASP A 335 15.23 18.79 50.45
CA ASP A 335 14.81 20.05 51.10
C ASP A 335 14.00 20.94 50.14
N THR A 336 14.31 20.96 48.82
CA THR A 336 13.57 21.68 47.74
C THR A 336 13.89 21.14 46.32
N ASP A 337 13.19 21.69 45.31
CA ASP A 337 12.94 21.27 43.92
C ASP A 337 14.14 20.84 43.06
N LYS A 338 15.39 21.18 43.48
CA LYS A 338 16.65 20.75 42.84
C LYS A 338 17.83 20.60 43.79
N VAL A 339 17.60 20.69 45.10
CA VAL A 339 18.68 20.79 46.10
C VAL A 339 18.65 19.58 47.03
N LEU A 340 19.70 18.78 46.92
CA LEU A 340 20.04 17.72 47.85
C LEU A 340 21.17 18.25 48.74
N TRP A 341 21.08 18.01 50.05
CA TRP A 341 22.01 18.48 51.07
C TRP A 341 22.87 17.35 51.63
#